data_AF-A0A9E3YKM2-F1
#
_entry.id   AF-A0A9E3YKM2-F1
#
_cell.length_a   1.000
_cell.length_b   1.000
_cell.length_c   1.000
_cell.angle_alpha   90.00
_cell.angle_beta   90.00
_cell.angle_gamma   90.00
#
_symmetry.space_group_name_H-M   'P 1'
#
loop_
_entity.id
_entity.type
_entity.pdbx_description
1 polymer ?
#
loop_
_entity_poly.entity_id
_entity_poly.type
_entity_poly.pdbx_seq_one_letter_code
_entity_poly.pdbx_strand_id
1 'polypeptide(L)' 'MPNPLYDALFAPLIERRSALVILPDGTEISGDAFHAMCARVAGALAALGLQPGDRMAVQVEKSADALALYGGAVMAGV' A
#
# COMPACT_ATOMS: atom_id res chain seq x y z
N MET A 1 7.53 17.12 2.25
CA MET A 1 7.24 16.88 3.68
C MET A 1 7.68 15.47 4.02
N PRO A 2 8.15 15.21 5.24
CA PRO A 2 8.42 13.85 5.68
C PRO A 2 7.11 13.02 5.64
N ASN A 3 7.20 11.75 5.24
CA ASN A 3 6.07 10.82 5.24
C ASN A 3 6.36 9.71 6.26
N PRO A 4 6.26 10.02 7.57
CA PRO A 4 6.83 9.19 8.62
C PRO A 4 6.26 7.77 8.65
N LEU A 5 4.98 7.60 8.27
CA LEU A 5 4.35 6.29 8.24
C LEU A 5 4.84 5.45 7.04
N TYR A 6 4.97 6.07 5.87
CA TYR A 6 5.58 5.42 4.71
C TYR A 6 7.02 5.03 5.01
N ASP A 7 7.82 5.97 5.50
CA ASP A 7 9.25 5.81 5.75
C ASP A 7 9.52 4.69 6.76
N ALA A 8 8.69 4.59 7.81
CA ALA A 8 8.87 3.59 8.86
C ALA A 8 8.32 2.19 8.50
N LEU A 9 7.18 2.12 7.81
CA LEU A 9 6.44 0.85 7.66
C LEU A 9 6.45 0.27 6.24
N PHE A 10 6.51 1.12 5.21
CA PHE A 10 6.35 0.69 3.82
C PHE A 10 7.66 0.75 3.03
N ALA A 11 8.49 1.79 3.21
CA ALA A 11 9.79 1.89 2.54
C ALA A 11 10.70 0.67 2.80
N PRO A 12 10.80 0.11 4.03
CA PRO A 12 11.63 -1.08 4.27
C PRO A 12 11.16 -2.34 3.53
N LEU A 13 9.92 -2.37 3.06
CA LEU A 13 9.37 -3.53 2.36
C LEU A 13 10.00 -3.73 0.98
N ILE A 14 10.59 -2.69 0.38
CA ILE A 14 11.31 -2.75 -0.91
C ILE A 14 12.37 -3.86 -0.91
N GLU A 15 13.03 -4.08 0.22
CA GLU A 15 14.12 -5.05 0.37
C GLU A 15 13.66 -6.38 1.00
N ARG A 16 12.42 -6.46 1.50
CA ARG A 16 11.91 -7.64 2.18
C ARG A 16 11.43 -8.69 1.17
N ARG A 17 12.26 -9.72 0.97
CA ARG A 17 11.94 -10.88 0.13
C ARG A 17 11.13 -11.97 0.83
N SER A 18 10.98 -11.90 2.16
CA SER A 18 10.17 -12.86 2.94
C SER A 18 8.68 -12.54 2.90
N ALA A 19 7.85 -13.54 3.20
CA ALA A 19 6.40 -13.41 3.30
C ALA A 19 6.01 -12.25 4.23
N LEU A 20 5.11 -11.38 3.75
CA LEU A 20 4.49 -10.30 4.50
C LEU A 20 3.00 -10.57 4.71
N VAL A 21 2.31 -11.00 3.65
CA VAL A 21 0.88 -11.35 3.68
C VAL A 21 0.74 -12.81 3.30
N ILE A 22 0.03 -13.57 4.13
CA ILE A 22 -0.31 -14.98 3.86
C ILE A 22 -1.82 -15.02 3.58
N LEU A 23 -2.18 -15.45 2.38
CA LEU A 23 -3.56 -15.54 1.91
C LEU A 23 -4.26 -16.81 2.46
N PRO A 24 -5.61 -16.87 2.43
CA PRO A 24 -6.35 -18.01 2.98
C PRO A 24 -6.04 -19.36 2.30
N ASP A 25 -5.60 -19.34 1.04
CA ASP A 25 -5.17 -20.51 0.27
C ASP A 25 -3.70 -20.91 0.53
N GLY A 26 -3.01 -20.17 1.42
CA GLY A 26 -1.59 -20.36 1.72
C GLY A 26 -0.63 -19.64 0.78
N THR A 27 -1.14 -18.92 -0.24
CA THR A 27 -0.30 -18.11 -1.11
C THR A 27 0.36 -16.99 -0.30
N GLU A 28 1.67 -16.82 -0.48
CA GLU A 28 2.43 -15.78 0.20
C GLU A 28 2.72 -14.61 -0.74
N ILE A 29 2.54 -13.40 -0.22
CA ILE A 29 2.99 -12.16 -0.87
C ILE A 29 4.19 -11.66 -0.09
N SER A 30 5.33 -11.55 -0.76
CA SER A 30 6.55 -10.99 -0.17
C SER A 30 6.41 -9.48 0.08
N GLY A 31 7.28 -8.93 0.93
CA GLY A 31 7.26 -7.50 1.23
C GLY A 31 7.45 -6.61 0.00
N ASP A 32 8.38 -6.97 -0.88
CA ASP A 32 8.66 -6.22 -2.10
C ASP A 32 7.51 -6.30 -3.12
N ALA A 33 6.88 -7.47 -3.24
CA ALA A 33 5.68 -7.64 -4.05
C ALA A 33 4.52 -6.78 -3.52
N PHE A 34 4.33 -6.75 -2.19
CA PHE A 34 3.30 -5.93 -1.56
C PHE A 34 3.61 -4.42 -1.69
N HIS A 35 4.87 -3.99 -1.56
CA HIS A 35 5.27 -2.61 -1.82
C HIS A 35 4.95 -2.19 -3.25
N ALA A 36 5.22 -3.06 -4.23
CA ALA A 36 4.87 -2.80 -5.62
C ALA A 36 3.35 -2.71 -5.84
N MET A 37 2.53 -3.45 -5.09
CA MET A 37 1.07 -3.27 -5.08
C MET A 37 0.70 -1.87 -4.58
N CYS A 38 1.23 -1.45 -3.43
CA CYS A 38 1.01 -0.10 -2.89
C CYS A 38 1.41 0.99 -3.88
N ALA A 39 2.55 0.85 -4.56
CA ALA A 39 3.04 1.82 -5.55
C ALA A 39 2.10 1.93 -6.76
N ARG A 40 1.57 0.81 -7.26
CA ARG A 40 0.55 0.84 -8.33
C ARG A 40 -0.71 1.56 -7.89
N VAL A 41 -1.17 1.32 -6.66
CA VAL A 41 -2.35 2.01 -6.12
C VAL A 41 -2.08 3.51 -5.94
N ALA A 42 -0.94 3.90 -5.37
CA ALA A 42 -0.57 5.32 -5.23
C ALA A 42 -0.58 6.05 -6.58
N GLY A 43 -0.04 5.43 -7.62
CA GLY A 43 -0.09 5.96 -8.99
C GLY A 43 -1.52 6.08 -9.52
N ALA A 44 -2.39 5.10 -9.26
CA ALA A 44 -3.79 5.15 -9.64
C ALA A 44 -4.57 6.26 -8.89
N LEU A 45 -4.34 6.44 -7.59
CA LEU A 45 -4.96 7.51 -6.80
C LEU A 45 -4.56 8.90 -7.34
N ALA A 46 -3.28 9.08 -7.66
CA ALA A 46 -2.80 10.32 -8.29
C ALA A 46 -3.44 10.54 -9.67
N ALA A 47 -3.58 9.49 -10.50
CA ALA A 47 -4.25 9.57 -11.79
C ALA A 47 -5.76 9.88 -11.69
N LEU A 48 -6.40 9.51 -10.57
CA LEU A 48 -7.78 9.89 -10.24
C LEU A 48 -7.90 11.32 -9.68
N GLY A 49 -6.78 12.03 -9.52
CA GLY A 49 -6.75 13.44 -9.13
C GLY A 49 -6.63 13.69 -7.63
N LEU A 50 -6.39 12.65 -6.81
CA LEU A 50 -6.16 12.84 -5.38
C LEU A 50 -4.82 13.54 -5.14
N GLN A 51 -4.83 14.48 -4.21
CA GLN A 51 -3.68 15.27 -3.80
C GLN A 51 -3.30 14.95 -2.35
N PRO A 52 -2.04 15.16 -1.95
CA PRO A 52 -1.66 15.03 -0.55
C PRO A 52 -2.53 15.88 0.38
N GLY A 53 -3.13 15.26 1.40
CA GLY A 53 -4.07 15.87 2.34
C GLY A 53 -5.56 15.75 1.97
N ASP A 54 -5.87 15.23 0.77
CA ASP A 54 -7.23 14.80 0.45
C ASP A 54 -7.66 13.62 1.30
N ARG A 55 -8.96 13.37 1.41
CA ARG A 55 -9.48 12.21 2.16
C ARG A 55 -10.17 11.27 1.21
N MET A 56 -9.95 9.98 1.46
CA MET A 56 -10.63 8.89 0.77
C MET A 56 -11.42 8.05 1.78
N ALA A 57 -12.70 7.81 1.48
CA ALA A 57 -13.49 6.84 2.21
C ALA A 57 -13.39 5.47 1.53
N VAL A 58 -13.21 4.41 2.31
CA VAL A 58 -13.05 3.05 1.81
C VAL A 58 -14.04 2.14 2.55
N GLN A 59 -14.92 1.49 1.79
CA GLN A 59 -15.79 0.42 2.29
C GLN A 59 -15.69 -0.76 1.32
N VAL A 60 -14.85 -1.73 1.67
CA VAL A 60 -14.59 -2.92 0.88
C VAL A 60 -14.39 -4.12 1.81
N GLU A 61 -14.53 -5.32 1.25
CA GLU A 61 -14.24 -6.56 1.97
C GLU A 61 -12.74 -6.71 2.28
N LYS A 62 -12.44 -7.51 3.32
CA LYS A 62 -11.07 -7.82 3.71
C LYS A 62 -10.33 -8.56 2.59
N SER A 63 -9.25 -7.96 2.10
CA SER A 63 -8.38 -8.52 1.07
C SER A 63 -6.96 -7.94 1.13
N ALA A 64 -5.99 -8.59 0.47
CA ALA A 64 -4.66 -8.02 0.31
C ALA A 64 -4.68 -6.72 -0.50
N ASP A 65 -5.59 -6.60 -1.48
CA ASP A 65 -5.77 -5.37 -2.26
C ASP A 65 -6.32 -4.23 -1.42
N ALA A 66 -7.26 -4.50 -0.49
CA ALA A 66 -7.75 -3.50 0.46
C ALA A 66 -6.61 -2.98 1.37
N LEU A 67 -5.70 -3.84 1.79
CA LEU A 67 -4.51 -3.44 2.55
C LEU A 67 -3.51 -2.66 1.68
N ALA A 68 -3.32 -3.06 0.43
CA ALA A 68 -2.47 -2.33 -0.52
C ALA A 68 -3.05 -0.95 -0.87
N LEU A 69 -4.37 -0.80 -0.89
CA LEU A 69 -5.05 0.48 -1.05
C LEU A 69 -4.71 1.44 0.08
N TYR A 70 -4.72 0.96 1.33
CA TYR A 70 -4.25 1.75 2.47
C TYR A 70 -2.78 2.14 2.34
N GLY A 71 -1.90 1.19 1.99
CA GLY A 71 -0.47 1.50 1.79
C GLY A 71 -0.22 2.48 0.64
N GLY A 72 -1.00 2.39 -0.44
CA GLY A 72 -0.97 3.32 -1.56
C GLY A 72 -1.44 4.73 -1.17
N ALA A 73 -2.49 4.85 -0.34
CA ALA A 73 -2.94 6.13 0.19
C ALA A 73 -1.86 6.78 1.07
N VAL A 74 -1.28 6.02 2.01
CA VAL A 74 -0.16 6.48 2.85
C VAL A 74 1.02 6.94 1.98
N MET A 75 1.40 6.16 0.96
CA MET A 75 2.48 6.52 0.04
C MET A 75 2.18 7.80 -0.76
N ALA A 76 0.93 7.97 -1.21
CA ALA A 76 0.48 9.16 -1.95
C ALA A 76 0.26 10.40 -1.04
N GLY A 77 0.25 10.23 0.28
CA GLY A 77 -0.01 11.30 1.24
C GLY A 77 -1.48 11.69 1.36
N VAL A 78 -2.38 10.78 0.98
CA VAL A 78 -3.85 10.90 1.11
C VAL A 78 -4.29 10.33 2.46
#